data_AF-A0A651DR75-F1
#
_entry.id   AF-A0A651DR75-F1
#
_cell.length_a   1.000
_cell.length_b   1.000
_cell.length_c   1.000
_cell.angle_alpha   90.00
_cell.angle_beta   90.00
_cell.angle_gamma   90.00
#
_symmetry.space_group_name_H-M   'P 1'
#
loop_
_entity.id
_entity.type
_entity.pdbx_description
1 polymer ?
#
loop_
_entity_poly.entity_id
_entity_poly.type
_entity_poly.pdbx_seq_one_letter_code
_entity_poly.pdbx_strand_id
1 'polypeptide(L)'
;MIRGLRLSALALVALLVASCGSEPDELDATDAHAFVTEWIDGVYGLIAVEMYSPPRASRVYGYLGVALYEGWVHGLDGMRSAVGLLNDLDGLPEPDAAPHDWPVVAAASAHGLMEHLFFGTTGSTLNAIDDLRDEQVERRRATGVEDRTVERSLAYGESLAEALIEWAERDGYRDTRGVAYTPPVGPDMWVPTAEYGTSLALNPVLNMVYLYDDLAAAEGRVVQSQWQSDRMHLTARPGAITDHNVAMEPFWGELRPFVISDPAEFPVIPHKAYSEEPGSPFHDELMEVYQISLSLTDEQIHIAHFWADNPGETGTPGGHWMKLASQLMTQLELSVPEALEITLLTSLSVADAFIACWDAKYRINLVRPKTLINRWIDPYWQTELVTPPFPEYPSGHSTVSGAAATSLTALLGEVPFVDRTHENRFGYEARPFGSFAEAGQEAAHSRLYGGIHYPMANQNGLEHGERIGRVIAQRLLSHMHGESFQLEEHLSEPLFEPIPPPDWDPEFRLAGQRP
;
A
#
# COMPACT_ATOMS: atom_id res chain seq x y z
N MET A 1 -64.64 5.77 73.79
CA MET A 1 -63.99 6.94 73.15
C MET A 1 -62.55 6.55 72.88
N ILE A 2 -62.18 6.53 71.58
CA ILE A 2 -60.92 7.03 71.00
C ILE A 2 -59.60 6.42 71.53
N ARG A 3 -58.64 5.89 70.77
CA ARG A 3 -58.43 5.46 69.36
C ARG A 3 -56.98 4.91 69.41
N GLY A 4 -56.78 3.60 69.27
CA GLY A 4 -55.45 3.00 69.20
C GLY A 4 -54.89 3.00 67.77
N LEU A 5 -53.56 3.03 67.68
CA LEU A 5 -52.72 3.22 66.51
C LEU A 5 -53.10 2.39 65.27
N ARG A 6 -52.94 3.02 64.10
CA ARG A 6 -52.98 2.42 62.77
C ARG A 6 -51.71 1.58 62.55
N LEU A 7 -51.89 0.30 62.21
CA LEU A 7 -50.87 -0.55 61.59
C LEU A 7 -50.76 -0.18 60.11
N SER A 8 -49.62 0.35 59.69
CA SER A 8 -49.27 0.53 58.28
C SER A 8 -48.56 -0.72 57.78
N ALA A 9 -49.07 -1.28 56.70
CA ALA A 9 -48.54 -2.45 56.03
C ALA A 9 -47.14 -2.18 55.43
N LEU A 10 -46.19 -3.08 55.69
CA LEU A 10 -44.97 -3.22 54.89
C LEU A 10 -45.37 -3.82 53.54
N ALA A 11 -45.27 -3.03 52.47
CA ALA A 11 -45.18 -3.55 51.12
C ALA A 11 -43.68 -3.79 50.82
N LEU A 12 -43.28 -5.06 50.76
CA LEU A 12 -41.96 -5.46 50.28
C LEU A 12 -42.00 -5.39 48.74
N VAL A 13 -41.55 -4.28 48.17
CA VAL A 13 -41.27 -4.20 46.73
C VAL A 13 -39.89 -4.79 46.52
N ALA A 14 -39.83 -6.04 46.04
CA ALA A 14 -38.62 -6.60 45.49
C ALA A 14 -38.32 -5.86 44.18
N LEU A 15 -37.31 -4.98 44.18
CA LEU A 15 -36.67 -4.53 42.96
C LEU A 15 -35.92 -5.73 42.36
N LEU A 16 -36.54 -6.39 41.39
CA LEU A 16 -35.82 -7.13 40.37
C LEU A 16 -35.16 -6.08 39.47
N VAL A 17 -33.91 -5.71 39.78
CA VAL A 17 -33.04 -5.08 38.79
C VAL A 17 -32.69 -6.20 37.82
N ALA A 18 -33.44 -6.27 36.72
CA ALA A 18 -32.97 -6.96 35.54
C ALA A 18 -31.72 -6.19 35.08
N SER A 19 -30.55 -6.71 35.42
CA SER A 19 -29.30 -6.37 34.75
C SER A 19 -29.38 -6.94 33.34
N CYS A 20 -30.13 -6.29 32.45
CA CYS A 20 -29.81 -6.39 31.04
C CYS A 20 -28.47 -5.68 30.91
N GLY A 21 -27.37 -6.42 30.86
CA GLY A 21 -26.16 -5.90 30.26
C GLY A 21 -26.56 -5.55 28.83
N SER A 22 -26.47 -4.26 28.47
CA SER A 22 -26.41 -3.87 27.07
C SER A 22 -25.23 -4.63 26.46
N GLU A 23 -25.42 -5.19 25.27
CA GLU A 23 -24.28 -5.62 24.46
C GLU A 23 -23.31 -4.42 24.38
N PRO A 24 -21.99 -4.63 24.50
CA PRO A 24 -21.03 -3.55 24.33
C PRO A 24 -21.30 -2.88 22.98
N ASP A 25 -21.36 -1.55 22.97
CA ASP A 25 -21.73 -0.80 21.76
C ASP A 25 -20.86 -1.26 20.58
N GLU A 26 -21.54 -1.71 19.53
CA GLU A 26 -20.97 -1.88 18.20
C GLU A 26 -20.28 -0.56 17.82
N LEU A 27 -19.07 -0.62 17.28
CA LEU A 27 -18.36 0.60 16.88
C LEU A 27 -19.26 1.37 15.90
N ASP A 28 -19.45 2.67 16.14
CA ASP A 28 -20.05 3.49 15.13
C ASP A 28 -19.09 3.62 13.92
N ALA A 29 -19.62 4.08 12.79
CA ALA A 29 -18.83 4.19 11.56
C ALA A 29 -17.56 5.06 11.76
N THR A 30 -17.59 6.07 12.62
CA THR A 30 -16.45 6.96 12.84
C THR A 30 -15.34 6.22 13.59
N ASP A 31 -15.67 5.56 14.68
CA ASP A 31 -14.70 4.80 15.48
C ASP A 31 -14.18 3.58 14.71
N ALA A 32 -15.02 2.99 13.86
CA ALA A 32 -14.65 1.90 12.96
C ALA A 32 -13.59 2.30 11.92
N HIS A 33 -13.77 3.44 11.26
CA HIS A 33 -12.76 3.97 10.35
C HIS A 33 -11.46 4.21 11.05
N ALA A 34 -11.50 4.97 12.15
CA ALA A 34 -10.32 5.32 12.92
C ALA A 34 -9.51 4.07 13.29
N PHE A 35 -10.19 3.00 13.69
CA PHE A 35 -9.53 1.74 14.02
C PHE A 35 -8.71 1.18 12.85
N VAL A 36 -9.29 1.10 11.64
CA VAL A 36 -8.64 0.51 10.46
C VAL A 36 -7.59 1.46 9.88
N THR A 37 -7.91 2.75 9.80
CA THR A 37 -7.02 3.78 9.22
C THR A 37 -5.76 3.97 10.05
N GLU A 38 -5.83 3.92 11.39
CA GLU A 38 -4.66 4.00 12.27
C GLU A 38 -3.62 2.90 11.98
N TRP A 39 -4.05 1.67 11.69
CA TRP A 39 -3.14 0.59 11.29
C TRP A 39 -2.49 0.85 9.93
N ILE A 40 -3.27 1.28 8.94
CA ILE A 40 -2.75 1.58 7.59
C ILE A 40 -1.74 2.72 7.65
N ASP A 41 -2.11 3.80 8.34
CA ASP A 41 -1.32 5.01 8.47
C ASP A 41 -0.07 4.78 9.32
N GLY A 42 -0.20 4.03 10.42
CA GLY A 42 0.91 3.58 11.24
C GLY A 42 1.92 2.76 10.43
N VAL A 43 1.47 1.70 9.76
CA VAL A 43 2.33 0.85 8.93
C VAL A 43 2.96 1.62 7.78
N TYR A 44 2.24 2.58 7.16
CA TYR A 44 2.81 3.50 6.18
C TYR A 44 3.97 4.34 6.74
N GLY A 45 3.79 4.90 7.94
CA GLY A 45 4.86 5.62 8.64
C GLY A 45 6.07 4.73 8.96
N LEU A 46 5.83 3.52 9.45
CA LEU A 46 6.89 2.56 9.78
C LEU A 46 7.69 2.11 8.56
N ILE A 47 7.00 1.82 7.44
CA ILE A 47 7.65 1.49 6.15
C ILE A 47 8.54 2.62 5.68
N ALA A 48 8.08 3.88 5.80
CA ALA A 48 8.86 5.05 5.43
C ALA A 48 10.15 5.14 6.28
N VAL A 49 10.02 5.07 7.61
CA VAL A 49 11.17 5.19 8.54
C VAL A 49 12.15 4.03 8.39
N GLU A 50 11.64 2.83 8.14
CA GLU A 50 12.47 1.63 7.96
C GLU A 50 13.04 1.50 6.54
N MET A 51 12.61 2.36 5.61
CA MET A 51 13.06 2.43 4.22
C MET A 51 12.84 1.11 3.47
N TYR A 52 11.68 0.49 3.66
CA TYR A 52 11.36 -0.73 2.93
C TYR A 52 11.28 -0.42 1.43
N SER A 53 11.80 -1.34 0.60
CA SER A 53 11.64 -1.25 -0.86
C SER A 53 10.16 -1.40 -1.24
N PRO A 54 9.71 -0.85 -2.38
CA PRO A 54 8.31 -0.92 -2.80
C PRO A 54 7.67 -2.32 -2.79
N PRO A 55 8.32 -3.38 -3.30
CA PRO A 55 7.73 -4.72 -3.24
C PRO A 55 7.64 -5.25 -1.81
N ARG A 56 8.68 -5.04 -1.00
CA ARG A 56 8.65 -5.43 0.42
C ARG A 56 7.53 -4.72 1.18
N ALA A 57 7.30 -3.44 0.91
CA ALA A 57 6.20 -2.68 1.49
C ALA A 57 4.84 -3.27 1.12
N SER A 58 4.61 -3.62 -0.16
CA SER A 58 3.34 -4.20 -0.59
C SER A 58 3.02 -5.54 0.08
N ARG A 59 4.04 -6.38 0.31
CA ARG A 59 3.88 -7.61 1.10
C ARG A 59 3.40 -7.33 2.52
N VAL A 60 3.95 -6.30 3.19
CA VAL A 60 3.50 -5.92 4.55
C VAL A 60 2.04 -5.48 4.53
N TYR A 61 1.65 -4.63 3.58
CA TYR A 61 0.26 -4.20 3.45
C TYR A 61 -0.69 -5.35 3.16
N GLY A 62 -0.33 -6.29 2.28
CA GLY A 62 -1.14 -7.46 1.96
C GLY A 62 -1.42 -8.31 3.19
N TYR A 63 -0.39 -8.62 3.98
CA TYR A 63 -0.56 -9.35 5.25
C TYR A 63 -1.32 -8.55 6.31
N LEU A 64 -1.14 -7.23 6.39
CA LEU A 64 -1.93 -6.37 7.28
C LEU A 64 -3.42 -6.45 6.96
N GLY A 65 -3.79 -6.34 5.68
CA GLY A 65 -5.18 -6.43 5.23
C GLY A 65 -5.82 -7.77 5.63
N VAL A 66 -5.09 -8.88 5.45
CA VAL A 66 -5.55 -10.22 5.86
C VAL A 66 -5.71 -10.32 7.38
N ALA A 67 -4.74 -9.84 8.15
CA ALA A 67 -4.79 -9.92 9.62
C ALA A 67 -5.96 -9.12 10.22
N LEU A 68 -6.22 -7.92 9.70
CA LEU A 68 -7.35 -7.10 10.10
C LEU A 68 -8.68 -7.76 9.70
N TYR A 69 -8.78 -8.26 8.46
CA TYR A 69 -10.00 -8.89 7.97
C TYR A 69 -10.34 -10.19 8.73
N GLU A 70 -9.41 -11.14 8.81
CA GLU A 70 -9.63 -12.43 9.48
C GLU A 70 -9.82 -12.26 11.00
N GLY A 71 -9.20 -11.23 11.59
CA GLY A 71 -9.42 -10.89 12.98
C GLY A 71 -10.84 -10.38 13.29
N TRP A 72 -11.59 -9.93 12.27
CA TRP A 72 -12.92 -9.36 12.46
C TRP A 72 -14.05 -10.15 11.81
N VAL A 73 -13.77 -10.96 10.78
CA VAL A 73 -14.80 -11.51 9.86
C VAL A 73 -15.93 -12.28 10.56
N HIS A 74 -15.64 -12.98 11.66
CA HIS A 74 -16.66 -13.71 12.43
C HIS A 74 -17.70 -12.81 13.13
N GLY A 75 -17.39 -11.52 13.27
CA GLY A 75 -18.31 -10.49 13.75
C GLY A 75 -19.08 -9.78 12.65
N LEU A 76 -18.83 -10.09 11.38
CA LEU A 76 -19.45 -9.41 10.25
C LEU A 76 -20.55 -10.27 9.65
N ASP A 77 -21.79 -9.79 9.71
CA ASP A 77 -22.94 -10.49 9.13
C ASP A 77 -22.78 -10.62 7.61
N GLY A 78 -22.87 -11.85 7.10
CA GLY A 78 -22.87 -12.14 5.67
C GLY A 78 -21.50 -12.18 4.98
N MET A 79 -20.42 -11.88 5.71
CA MET A 79 -19.05 -11.93 5.17
C MET A 79 -18.40 -13.31 5.42
N ARG A 80 -17.52 -13.73 4.52
CA ARG A 80 -16.81 -15.02 4.59
C ARG A 80 -15.30 -14.83 4.72
N SER A 81 -14.68 -15.61 5.61
CA SER A 81 -13.21 -15.72 5.69
C SER A 81 -12.58 -15.91 4.31
N ALA A 82 -11.42 -15.31 4.09
CA ALA A 82 -10.59 -15.43 2.90
C ALA A 82 -9.87 -16.79 2.81
N VAL A 83 -10.02 -17.68 3.79
CA VAL A 83 -9.62 -19.08 3.70
C VAL A 83 -10.21 -19.73 2.45
N GLY A 84 -9.36 -20.40 1.67
CA GLY A 84 -9.73 -21.02 0.40
C GLY A 84 -9.81 -20.07 -0.81
N LEU A 85 -9.80 -18.75 -0.60
CA LEU A 85 -9.53 -17.76 -1.65
C LEU A 85 -8.03 -17.52 -1.82
N LEU A 86 -7.33 -17.32 -0.70
CA LEU A 86 -5.91 -16.99 -0.71
C LEU A 86 -5.07 -18.25 -0.93
N ASN A 87 -4.06 -18.15 -1.78
CA ASN A 87 -3.19 -19.28 -2.12
C ASN A 87 -2.53 -19.85 -0.85
N ASP A 88 -2.61 -21.17 -0.70
CA ASP A 88 -2.05 -21.97 0.40
C ASP A 88 -2.51 -21.57 1.82
N LEU A 89 -3.63 -20.82 1.93
CA LEU A 89 -4.34 -20.57 3.18
C LEU A 89 -5.50 -21.57 3.33
N ASP A 90 -5.16 -22.77 3.79
CA ASP A 90 -6.09 -23.90 3.86
C ASP A 90 -7.01 -23.89 5.10
N GLY A 91 -6.69 -23.10 6.12
CA GLY A 91 -7.48 -22.99 7.34
C GLY A 91 -6.85 -22.07 8.38
N LEU A 92 -7.69 -21.58 9.29
CA LEU A 92 -7.31 -20.77 10.44
C LEU A 92 -7.95 -21.34 11.73
N PRO A 93 -7.41 -21.02 12.91
CA PRO A 93 -8.08 -21.29 14.18
C PRO A 93 -9.51 -20.73 14.18
N GLU A 94 -10.45 -21.49 14.74
CA GLU A 94 -11.84 -21.03 14.92
C GLU A 94 -12.04 -20.45 16.33
N PRO A 95 -12.87 -19.41 16.49
CA PRO A 95 -13.15 -18.85 17.79
C PRO A 95 -13.98 -19.81 18.64
N ASP A 96 -13.84 -19.72 19.97
CA ASP A 96 -14.74 -20.45 20.86
C ASP A 96 -16.16 -19.83 20.87
N ALA A 97 -17.13 -20.52 21.47
CA ALA A 97 -18.52 -20.08 21.50
C ALA A 97 -18.80 -18.93 22.50
N ALA A 98 -17.82 -18.52 23.31
CA ALA A 98 -17.99 -17.40 24.22
C ALA A 98 -17.88 -16.07 23.46
N PRO A 99 -18.46 -14.98 23.98
CA PRO A 99 -18.44 -13.68 23.30
C PRO A 99 -17.02 -13.19 23.03
N HIS A 100 -16.72 -12.63 21.86
CA HIS A 100 -15.44 -11.96 21.58
C HIS A 100 -15.70 -10.49 21.25
N ASP A 101 -14.71 -9.64 21.49
CA ASP A 101 -14.67 -8.29 20.93
C ASP A 101 -13.80 -8.32 19.68
N TRP A 102 -14.43 -8.35 18.51
CA TRP A 102 -13.76 -8.47 17.22
C TRP A 102 -12.74 -7.37 16.91
N PRO A 103 -12.96 -6.09 17.31
CA PRO A 103 -11.89 -5.09 17.25
C PRO A 103 -10.64 -5.51 18.02
N VAL A 104 -10.77 -6.00 19.26
CA VAL A 104 -9.61 -6.50 20.03
C VAL A 104 -8.94 -7.70 19.34
N VAL A 105 -9.71 -8.62 18.76
CA VAL A 105 -9.15 -9.76 18.00
C VAL A 105 -8.35 -9.25 16.79
N ALA A 106 -8.89 -8.30 16.02
CA ALA A 106 -8.21 -7.70 14.87
C ALA A 106 -6.93 -6.94 15.27
N ALA A 107 -6.95 -6.16 16.36
CA ALA A 107 -5.76 -5.49 16.88
C ALA A 107 -4.65 -6.48 17.28
N ALA A 108 -5.00 -7.56 17.98
CA ALA A 108 -4.04 -8.59 18.39
C ALA A 108 -3.49 -9.40 17.20
N SER A 109 -4.34 -9.73 16.23
CA SER A 109 -3.95 -10.41 14.99
C SER A 109 -2.97 -9.55 14.17
N ALA A 110 -3.32 -8.28 13.94
CA ALA A 110 -2.48 -7.32 13.23
C ALA A 110 -1.15 -7.08 13.98
N HIS A 111 -1.20 -6.91 15.30
CA HIS A 111 -0.01 -6.74 16.14
C HIS A 111 0.99 -7.89 15.97
N GLY A 112 0.57 -9.13 16.22
CA GLY A 112 1.50 -10.26 16.19
C GLY A 112 2.13 -10.45 14.81
N LEU A 113 1.35 -10.27 13.74
CA LEU A 113 1.86 -10.36 12.37
C LEU A 113 2.79 -9.19 12.02
N MET A 114 2.45 -7.96 12.41
CA MET A 114 3.32 -6.80 12.16
C MET A 114 4.62 -6.90 12.94
N GLU A 115 4.61 -7.32 14.21
CA GLU A 115 5.84 -7.56 15.00
C GLU A 115 6.75 -8.56 14.27
N HIS A 116 6.18 -9.63 13.71
CA HIS A 116 6.94 -10.60 12.91
C HIS A 116 7.52 -9.99 11.63
N LEU A 117 6.72 -9.24 10.86
CA LEU A 117 7.14 -8.67 9.57
C LEU A 117 8.13 -7.51 9.71
N PHE A 118 8.11 -6.82 10.84
CA PHE A 118 9.08 -5.82 11.25
C PHE A 118 10.20 -6.39 12.14
N PHE A 119 10.30 -7.71 12.28
CA PHE A 119 11.40 -8.30 13.05
C PHE A 119 12.77 -7.83 12.52
N GLY A 120 13.62 -7.37 13.45
CA GLY A 120 14.96 -6.86 13.14
C GLY A 120 15.04 -5.39 12.75
N THR A 121 13.92 -4.65 12.79
CA THR A 121 13.90 -3.19 12.66
C THR A 121 14.26 -2.48 13.97
N THR A 122 14.09 -1.15 14.02
CA THR A 122 14.38 -0.38 15.23
C THR A 122 13.44 -0.71 16.39
N GLY A 123 13.92 -0.55 17.63
CA GLY A 123 13.07 -0.72 18.83
C GLY A 123 11.89 0.26 18.85
N SER A 124 12.08 1.50 18.35
CA SER A 124 10.99 2.47 18.19
C SER A 124 9.88 1.98 17.26
N THR A 125 10.22 1.23 16.20
CA THR A 125 9.23 0.65 15.28
C THR A 125 8.42 -0.44 15.96
N LEU A 126 9.07 -1.32 16.73
CA LEU A 126 8.37 -2.40 17.46
C LEU A 126 7.49 -1.82 18.58
N ASN A 127 8.00 -0.84 19.34
CA ASN A 127 7.20 -0.15 20.35
C ASN A 127 5.98 0.55 19.76
N ALA A 128 6.09 1.17 18.59
CA ALA A 128 4.94 1.82 17.96
C ALA A 128 3.84 0.83 17.56
N ILE A 129 4.21 -0.40 17.18
CA ILE A 129 3.26 -1.49 16.92
C ILE A 129 2.60 -1.94 18.23
N ASP A 130 3.38 -2.10 19.31
CA ASP A 130 2.87 -2.42 20.64
C ASP A 130 1.88 -1.38 21.15
N ASP A 131 2.27 -0.10 21.08
CA ASP A 131 1.50 1.04 21.58
C ASP A 131 0.18 1.19 20.84
N LEU A 132 0.15 1.00 19.51
CA LEU A 132 -1.10 1.07 18.73
C LEU A 132 -2.10 -0.01 19.18
N ARG A 133 -1.63 -1.26 19.34
CA ARG A 133 -2.45 -2.36 19.83
C ARG A 133 -2.95 -2.10 21.25
N ASP A 134 -2.07 -1.66 22.15
CA ASP A 134 -2.44 -1.36 23.53
C ASP A 134 -3.46 -0.22 23.61
N GLU A 135 -3.27 0.85 22.85
CA GLU A 135 -4.20 1.99 22.81
C GLU A 135 -5.59 1.56 22.33
N GLN A 136 -5.67 0.82 21.22
CA GLN A 136 -6.94 0.32 20.69
C GLN A 136 -7.66 -0.60 21.68
N VAL A 137 -6.92 -1.50 22.34
CA VAL A 137 -7.48 -2.40 23.35
C VAL A 137 -7.99 -1.65 24.57
N GLU A 138 -7.25 -0.65 25.06
CA GLU A 138 -7.68 0.18 26.19
C GLU A 138 -8.88 1.06 25.85
N ARG A 139 -8.99 1.56 24.61
CA ARG A 139 -10.20 2.25 24.14
C ARG A 139 -11.41 1.31 24.16
N ARG A 140 -11.26 0.04 23.79
CA ARG A 140 -12.35 -0.96 23.89
C ARG A 140 -12.67 -1.32 25.35
N ARG A 141 -11.70 -1.40 26.27
CA ARG A 141 -12.01 -1.54 27.71
C ARG A 141 -12.83 -0.36 28.22
N ALA A 142 -12.52 0.86 27.77
CA ALA A 142 -13.20 2.07 28.20
C ALA A 142 -14.67 2.15 27.75
N THR A 143 -15.09 1.41 26.71
CA THR A 143 -16.50 1.30 26.30
C THR A 143 -17.32 0.31 27.14
N GLY A 144 -16.68 -0.38 28.10
CA GLY A 144 -17.35 -1.30 29.02
C GLY A 144 -17.28 -2.77 28.63
N VAL A 145 -16.45 -3.14 27.65
CA VAL A 145 -16.16 -4.55 27.34
C VAL A 145 -15.54 -5.23 28.57
N GLU A 146 -16.10 -6.35 29.01
CA GLU A 146 -15.61 -7.07 30.19
C GLU A 146 -14.15 -7.53 30.02
N ASP A 147 -13.33 -7.42 31.06
CA ASP A 147 -11.91 -7.81 31.01
C ASP A 147 -11.71 -9.25 30.53
N ARG A 148 -12.59 -10.17 30.92
CA ARG A 148 -12.56 -11.57 30.48
C ARG A 148 -12.87 -11.75 29.00
N THR A 149 -13.64 -10.84 28.40
CA THR A 149 -13.90 -10.83 26.96
C THR A 149 -12.69 -10.27 26.23
N VAL A 150 -12.06 -9.21 26.75
CA VAL A 150 -10.82 -8.67 26.19
C VAL A 150 -9.69 -9.70 26.24
N GLU A 151 -9.44 -10.34 27.40
CA GLU A 151 -8.40 -11.38 27.54
C GLU A 151 -8.59 -12.56 26.57
N ARG A 152 -9.84 -13.00 26.39
CA ARG A 152 -10.17 -14.07 25.42
C ARG A 152 -9.96 -13.60 23.97
N SER A 153 -10.33 -12.36 23.67
CA SER A 153 -10.18 -11.78 22.33
C SER A 153 -8.71 -11.59 21.95
N LEU A 154 -7.88 -11.16 22.90
CA LEU A 154 -6.42 -11.11 22.75
C LEU A 154 -5.86 -12.50 22.47
N ALA A 155 -6.20 -13.49 23.29
CA ALA A 155 -5.70 -14.86 23.11
C ALA A 155 -6.11 -15.47 21.76
N TYR A 156 -7.33 -15.19 21.29
CA TYR A 156 -7.77 -15.65 19.97
C TYR A 156 -7.03 -14.91 18.84
N GLY A 157 -6.91 -13.58 18.92
CA GLY A 157 -6.17 -12.79 17.94
C GLY A 157 -4.69 -13.16 17.86
N GLU A 158 -4.05 -13.47 18.99
CA GLU A 158 -2.69 -14.02 19.05
C GLU A 158 -2.60 -15.38 18.32
N SER A 159 -3.58 -16.27 18.52
CA SER A 159 -3.60 -17.55 17.80
C SER A 159 -3.81 -17.41 16.29
N LEU A 160 -4.59 -16.40 15.87
CA LEU A 160 -4.73 -16.04 14.45
C LEU A 160 -3.41 -15.51 13.90
N ALA A 161 -2.73 -14.62 14.63
CA ALA A 161 -1.42 -14.10 14.23
C ALA A 161 -0.40 -15.24 14.05
N GLU A 162 -0.34 -16.20 14.97
CA GLU A 162 0.54 -17.37 14.86
C GLU A 162 0.28 -18.16 13.57
N ALA A 163 -0.98 -18.47 13.27
CA ALA A 163 -1.34 -19.19 12.04
C ALA A 163 -1.04 -18.38 10.76
N LEU A 164 -1.28 -17.06 10.78
CA LEU A 164 -0.96 -16.17 9.67
C LEU A 164 0.54 -16.02 9.47
N ILE A 165 1.34 -16.01 10.54
CA ILE A 165 2.80 -16.05 10.47
C ILE A 165 3.26 -17.35 9.82
N GLU A 166 2.75 -18.51 10.24
CA GLU A 166 3.08 -19.79 9.61
C GLU A 166 2.74 -19.82 8.12
N TRP A 167 1.63 -19.20 7.71
CA TRP A 167 1.28 -19.03 6.30
C TRP A 167 2.21 -18.05 5.58
N ALA A 168 2.59 -16.95 6.23
CA ALA A 168 3.49 -15.93 5.68
C ALA A 168 4.92 -16.43 5.50
N GLU A 169 5.41 -17.30 6.38
CA GLU A 169 6.75 -17.88 6.29
C GLU A 169 6.93 -18.83 5.10
N ARG A 170 5.82 -19.33 4.54
CA ARG A 170 5.79 -20.26 3.40
C ARG A 170 5.63 -19.58 2.04
N ASP A 171 5.68 -18.26 1.98
CA ASP A 171 5.46 -17.51 0.73
C ASP A 171 6.73 -17.34 -0.15
N GLY A 172 7.86 -17.93 0.25
CA GLY A 172 9.13 -17.85 -0.46
C GLY A 172 9.97 -16.59 -0.15
N TYR A 173 9.48 -15.65 0.66
CA TYR A 173 10.23 -14.43 0.98
C TYR A 173 11.59 -14.74 1.63
N ARG A 174 11.65 -15.69 2.57
CA ARG A 174 12.90 -16.09 3.24
C ARG A 174 13.90 -16.72 2.28
N ASP A 175 13.41 -17.55 1.35
CA ASP A 175 14.25 -18.29 0.40
C ASP A 175 14.97 -17.37 -0.59
N THR A 176 14.39 -16.21 -0.89
CA THR A 176 15.00 -15.20 -1.76
C THR A 176 16.06 -14.34 -1.07
N ARG A 177 16.14 -14.36 0.28
CA ARG A 177 17.07 -13.48 1.01
C ARG A 177 18.51 -13.96 0.87
N GLY A 178 19.38 -13.04 0.47
CA GLY A 178 20.82 -13.32 0.32
C GLY A 178 21.18 -14.14 -0.93
N VAL A 179 20.21 -14.45 -1.78
CA VAL A 179 20.47 -15.06 -3.09
C VAL A 179 21.16 -14.03 -3.99
N ALA A 180 22.28 -14.42 -4.58
CA ALA A 180 23.03 -13.53 -5.48
C ALA A 180 22.33 -13.43 -6.84
N TYR A 181 22.21 -12.19 -7.34
CA TYR A 181 21.69 -11.92 -8.67
C TYR A 181 22.80 -11.39 -9.58
N THR A 182 22.88 -11.93 -10.79
CA THR A 182 23.78 -11.44 -11.83
C THR A 182 22.93 -10.95 -13.01
N PRO A 183 22.90 -9.63 -13.29
CA PRO A 183 22.17 -9.12 -14.44
C PRO A 183 22.70 -9.74 -15.75
N PRO A 184 21.81 -10.06 -16.72
CA PRO A 184 22.24 -10.48 -18.04
C PRO A 184 23.05 -9.37 -18.73
N VAL A 185 23.95 -9.76 -19.62
CA VAL A 185 24.81 -8.83 -20.37
C VAL A 185 24.30 -8.69 -21.80
N GLY A 186 24.02 -7.47 -22.21
CA GLY A 186 23.54 -7.13 -23.55
C GLY A 186 23.46 -5.62 -23.75
N PRO A 187 23.35 -5.14 -25.00
CA PRO A 187 23.25 -3.71 -25.30
C PRO A 187 21.96 -3.08 -24.76
N ASP A 188 20.90 -3.87 -24.64
CA ASP A 188 19.55 -3.57 -24.17
C ASP A 188 19.26 -4.07 -22.74
N MET A 189 20.26 -4.68 -22.09
CA MET A 189 20.12 -5.25 -20.76
C MET A 189 20.41 -4.22 -19.67
N TRP A 190 19.65 -4.31 -18.58
CA TRP A 190 19.76 -3.44 -17.43
C TRP A 190 21.15 -3.49 -16.79
N VAL A 191 21.64 -2.31 -16.45
CA VAL A 191 22.84 -2.11 -15.65
C VAL A 191 22.52 -1.14 -14.52
N PRO A 192 23.19 -1.24 -13.36
CA PRO A 192 23.06 -0.24 -12.31
C PRO A 192 23.33 1.17 -12.84
N THR A 193 22.43 2.10 -12.52
CA THR A 193 22.46 3.49 -13.01
C THR A 193 23.03 4.49 -12.00
N ALA A 194 23.41 4.02 -10.82
CA ALA A 194 23.93 4.87 -9.76
C ALA A 194 25.38 5.28 -10.05
N GLU A 195 25.69 6.55 -9.79
CA GLU A 195 27.07 7.02 -9.80
C GLU A 195 27.73 6.58 -8.49
N TYR A 196 28.96 6.06 -8.56
CA TYR A 196 29.81 5.78 -7.40
C TYR A 196 29.79 6.98 -6.45
N GLY A 197 29.17 6.84 -5.26
CA GLY A 197 29.14 7.89 -4.22
C GLY A 197 27.85 8.70 -4.11
N THR A 198 26.81 8.41 -4.90
CA THR A 198 25.45 8.92 -4.59
C THR A 198 24.90 8.16 -3.40
N SER A 199 25.01 8.72 -2.18
CA SER A 199 24.14 8.31 -1.08
C SER A 199 22.81 9.02 -1.23
N LEU A 200 21.68 8.37 -0.97
CA LEU A 200 20.49 9.08 -0.49
C LEU A 200 20.92 9.81 0.80
N ALA A 201 21.33 11.07 0.65
CA ALA A 201 21.62 11.93 1.79
C ALA A 201 20.28 12.19 2.46
N LEU A 202 20.04 11.48 3.57
CA LEU A 202 18.93 11.70 4.47
C LEU A 202 18.76 13.20 4.69
N ASN A 203 17.60 13.74 4.31
CA ASN A 203 17.21 15.07 4.74
C ASN A 203 17.05 15.04 6.28
N PRO A 204 17.85 15.79 7.06
CA PRO A 204 17.82 15.75 8.53
C PRO A 204 16.49 16.24 9.14
N VAL A 205 15.53 16.67 8.31
CA VAL A 205 14.20 17.15 8.73
C VAL A 205 13.17 16.02 8.90
N LEU A 206 13.43 14.80 8.41
CA LEU A 206 12.44 13.69 8.39
C LEU A 206 12.30 12.87 9.69
N ASN A 207 12.66 13.43 10.84
CA ASN A 207 12.77 12.69 12.11
C ASN A 207 11.54 12.75 13.03
N MET A 208 10.34 12.98 12.49
CA MET A 208 9.10 12.84 13.28
C MET A 208 8.07 12.03 12.51
N VAL A 209 7.69 10.88 13.08
CA VAL A 209 6.43 10.21 12.74
C VAL A 209 5.33 11.01 13.41
N TYR A 210 4.51 11.66 12.61
CA TYR A 210 3.24 12.19 13.09
C TYR A 210 2.18 11.14 12.80
N LEU A 211 1.65 10.51 13.85
CA LEU A 211 0.34 9.85 13.76
C LEU A 211 -0.68 10.99 13.67
N TYR A 212 -1.05 11.38 12.45
CA TYR A 212 -2.13 12.34 12.23
C TYR A 212 -3.44 11.56 12.26
N ASP A 213 -4.20 11.75 13.34
CA ASP A 213 -5.61 11.40 13.38
C ASP A 213 -6.39 12.55 12.74
N ASP A 214 -6.87 12.34 11.50
CA ASP A 214 -7.64 13.33 10.73
C ASP A 214 -8.98 13.69 11.42
N LEU A 215 -9.53 12.82 12.26
CA LEU A 215 -10.74 13.08 13.04
C LEU A 215 -10.44 13.94 14.27
N ALA A 216 -9.32 13.70 14.96
CA ALA A 216 -8.89 14.53 16.09
C ALA A 216 -8.56 15.97 15.65
N ALA A 217 -7.98 16.15 14.46
CA ALA A 217 -7.70 17.47 13.88
C ALA A 217 -8.98 18.27 13.58
N ALA A 218 -10.05 17.61 13.15
CA ALA A 218 -11.36 18.23 12.93
C ALA A 218 -12.06 18.65 14.23
N GLU A 219 -11.82 17.92 15.33
CA GLU A 219 -12.36 18.22 16.67
C GLU A 219 -11.45 19.13 17.54
N GLY A 220 -10.29 19.55 17.03
CA GLY A 220 -9.32 20.34 17.79
C GLY A 220 -8.65 19.57 18.94
N ARG A 221 -8.69 18.23 18.93
CA ARG A 221 -7.90 17.39 19.81
C ARG A 221 -6.54 17.15 19.16
N VAL A 222 -5.48 17.53 19.85
CA VAL A 222 -4.11 17.27 19.42
C VAL A 222 -3.67 15.95 20.04
N VAL A 223 -3.69 14.85 19.29
CA VAL A 223 -2.94 13.65 19.64
C VAL A 223 -1.49 13.91 19.23
N GLN A 224 -0.69 14.45 20.14
CA GLN A 224 0.74 14.63 19.95
C GLN A 224 1.47 13.44 20.60
N SER A 225 1.62 12.34 19.85
CA SER A 225 2.69 11.38 20.16
C SER A 225 3.92 11.80 19.35
N GLN A 226 4.89 12.43 20.03
CA GLN A 226 6.17 12.82 19.43
C GLN A 226 7.10 11.61 19.43
N TRP A 227 7.26 10.94 18.29
CA TRP A 227 8.21 9.84 18.15
C TRP A 227 9.50 10.31 17.46
N GLN A 228 10.62 10.29 18.20
CA GLN A 228 11.96 10.44 17.64
C GLN A 228 12.51 9.06 17.27
N SER A 229 12.91 8.88 16.01
CA SER A 229 13.52 7.62 15.55
C SER A 229 14.94 7.44 16.10
N ASP A 230 15.22 6.25 16.66
CA ASP A 230 16.57 5.85 17.12
C ASP A 230 17.58 5.67 15.96
N ARG A 231 17.17 5.79 14.69
CA ARG A 231 18.09 5.69 13.54
C ARG A 231 19.16 6.78 13.52
N MET A 232 19.02 7.85 14.30
CA MET A 232 20.11 8.83 14.49
C MET A 232 21.39 8.18 15.04
N HIS A 233 21.28 7.02 15.71
CA HIS A 233 22.43 6.29 16.25
C HIS A 233 22.98 5.20 15.31
N LEU A 234 22.22 4.75 14.30
CA LEU A 234 22.65 3.72 13.35
C LEU A 234 23.34 4.28 12.10
N THR A 235 23.01 5.52 11.70
CA THR A 235 23.71 6.25 10.63
C THR A 235 25.14 6.64 11.02
N ALA A 236 25.50 6.52 12.29
CA ALA A 236 26.86 6.69 12.80
C ALA A 236 27.72 5.40 12.75
N ARG A 237 27.24 4.31 12.13
CA ARG A 237 28.08 3.14 11.82
C ARG A 237 28.70 3.30 10.42
N PRO A 238 30.04 3.31 10.29
CA PRO A 238 30.68 3.19 8.98
C PRO A 238 30.26 1.86 8.35
N GLY A 239 29.42 1.88 7.31
CA GLY A 239 29.02 0.68 6.56
C GLY A 239 27.53 0.50 6.24
N ALA A 240 26.62 1.34 6.74
CA ALA A 240 25.22 1.38 6.27
C ALA A 240 25.13 2.15 4.95
N ILE A 241 25.78 1.62 3.92
CA ILE A 241 25.70 2.12 2.55
C ILE A 241 24.61 1.28 1.89
N THR A 242 23.50 1.88 1.48
CA THR A 242 22.67 1.28 0.43
C THR A 242 23.55 1.23 -0.81
N ASP A 243 24.12 0.08 -1.10
CA ASP A 243 24.96 -0.09 -2.28
C ASP A 243 24.05 -0.02 -3.50
N HIS A 244 24.00 1.14 -4.14
CA HIS A 244 23.19 1.40 -5.33
C HIS A 244 23.62 0.56 -6.56
N ASN A 245 24.63 -0.31 -6.40
CA ASN A 245 25.04 -1.32 -7.37
C ASN A 245 24.26 -2.65 -7.26
N VAL A 246 23.37 -2.80 -6.28
CA VAL A 246 22.61 -4.06 -6.06
C VAL A 246 21.21 -3.94 -6.65
N ALA A 247 20.83 -4.91 -7.48
CA ALA A 247 19.48 -5.02 -8.02
C ALA A 247 18.46 -5.21 -6.89
N MET A 248 17.41 -4.38 -6.87
CA MET A 248 16.39 -4.40 -5.82
C MET A 248 15.37 -5.53 -6.01
N GLU A 249 15.39 -6.48 -5.09
CA GLU A 249 14.42 -7.58 -5.02
C GLU A 249 14.33 -8.44 -6.31
N PRO A 250 15.45 -8.97 -6.83
CA PRO A 250 15.51 -9.63 -8.14
C PRO A 250 14.69 -10.92 -8.27
N PHE A 251 14.36 -11.55 -7.15
CA PHE A 251 13.60 -12.79 -7.08
C PHE A 251 12.18 -12.57 -6.55
N TRP A 252 11.68 -11.33 -6.55
CA TRP A 252 10.36 -11.03 -6.00
C TRP A 252 9.21 -11.72 -6.72
N GLY A 253 9.37 -11.99 -8.02
CA GLY A 253 8.41 -12.76 -8.82
C GLY A 253 8.30 -14.24 -8.43
N GLU A 254 9.23 -14.75 -7.61
CA GLU A 254 9.20 -16.13 -7.11
C GLU A 254 8.36 -16.30 -5.83
N LEU A 255 7.93 -15.20 -5.21
CA LEU A 255 7.05 -15.27 -4.05
C LEU A 255 5.68 -15.80 -4.44
N ARG A 256 5.06 -16.55 -3.52
CA ARG A 256 3.66 -16.98 -3.64
C ARG A 256 2.75 -15.74 -3.72
N PRO A 257 1.98 -15.55 -4.81
CA PRO A 257 0.96 -14.51 -4.84
C PRO A 257 -0.16 -14.79 -3.85
N PHE A 258 -0.94 -13.78 -3.50
CA PHE A 258 -2.07 -13.90 -2.58
C PHE A 258 -3.31 -14.46 -3.27
N VAL A 259 -3.71 -13.91 -4.42
CA VAL A 259 -5.00 -14.18 -5.09
C VAL A 259 -4.82 -14.68 -6.52
N ILE A 260 -3.91 -14.08 -7.30
CA ILE A 260 -3.58 -14.60 -8.63
C ILE A 260 -2.86 -15.94 -8.48
N SER A 261 -3.05 -16.87 -9.41
CA SER A 261 -2.49 -18.21 -9.25
C SER A 261 -1.02 -18.26 -9.67
N ASP A 262 -0.65 -17.52 -10.72
CA ASP A 262 0.72 -17.40 -11.21
C ASP A 262 0.87 -16.04 -11.93
N PRO A 263 1.94 -15.27 -11.68
CA PRO A 263 2.29 -14.07 -12.47
C PRO A 263 2.22 -14.27 -13.99
N ALA A 264 2.58 -15.47 -14.48
CA ALA A 264 2.58 -15.82 -15.89
C ALA A 264 1.18 -15.85 -16.53
N GLU A 265 0.10 -15.88 -15.74
CA GLU A 265 -1.28 -15.71 -16.25
C GLU A 265 -1.51 -14.30 -16.80
N PHE A 266 -0.69 -13.34 -16.38
CA PHE A 266 -0.77 -11.94 -16.75
C PHE A 266 0.51 -11.52 -17.50
N PRO A 267 0.77 -12.05 -18.71
CA PRO A 267 1.92 -11.60 -19.46
C PRO A 267 1.78 -10.12 -19.80
N VAL A 268 2.82 -9.35 -19.50
CA VAL A 268 2.97 -7.98 -19.99
C VAL A 268 2.94 -7.96 -21.51
N ILE A 269 2.35 -6.91 -22.09
CA ILE A 269 2.50 -6.65 -23.53
C ILE A 269 3.99 -6.65 -23.87
N PRO A 270 4.43 -7.24 -25.00
CA PRO A 270 5.82 -7.16 -25.41
C PRO A 270 6.28 -5.70 -25.56
N HIS A 271 7.43 -5.37 -24.95
CA HIS A 271 8.05 -4.07 -25.17
C HIS A 271 8.44 -3.90 -26.65
N LYS A 272 8.59 -2.65 -27.10
CA LYS A 272 9.10 -2.36 -28.43
C LYS A 272 10.51 -2.94 -28.58
N ALA A 273 10.77 -3.58 -29.73
CA ALA A 273 12.06 -4.21 -29.99
C ALA A 273 13.17 -3.17 -29.93
N TYR A 274 14.22 -3.47 -29.16
CA TYR A 274 15.37 -2.60 -29.02
C TYR A 274 16.00 -2.29 -30.38
N SER A 275 16.26 -1.01 -30.63
CA SER A 275 16.98 -0.54 -31.81
C SER A 275 17.58 0.84 -31.54
N GLU A 276 18.84 1.02 -31.95
CA GLU A 276 19.52 2.31 -31.95
C GLU A 276 19.25 3.11 -33.24
N GLU A 277 18.54 2.53 -34.21
CA GLU A 277 18.28 3.18 -35.50
C GLU A 277 17.32 4.38 -35.33
N PRO A 278 17.70 5.59 -35.77
CA PRO A 278 16.80 6.74 -35.74
C PRO A 278 15.51 6.48 -36.51
N GLY A 279 14.36 6.77 -35.88
CA GLY A 279 13.04 6.51 -36.45
C GLY A 279 12.50 5.09 -36.20
N SER A 280 13.25 4.24 -35.48
CA SER A 280 12.70 2.98 -34.98
C SER A 280 11.79 3.24 -33.77
N PRO A 281 10.75 2.41 -33.54
CA PRO A 281 9.79 2.66 -32.46
C PRO A 281 10.40 2.78 -31.06
N PHE A 282 11.47 2.04 -30.77
CA PHE A 282 12.18 2.11 -29.48
C PHE A 282 13.04 3.37 -29.38
N HIS A 283 13.78 3.70 -30.44
CA HIS A 283 14.57 4.93 -30.48
C HIS A 283 13.68 6.17 -30.34
N ASP A 284 12.50 6.18 -30.96
CA ASP A 284 11.57 7.31 -30.86
C ASP A 284 11.08 7.52 -29.43
N GLU A 285 10.79 6.45 -28.68
CA GLU A 285 10.46 6.55 -27.25
C GLU A 285 11.65 6.99 -26.38
N LEU A 286 12.88 6.55 -26.72
CA LEU A 286 14.09 7.04 -26.05
C LEU A 286 14.27 8.55 -26.26
N MET A 287 14.06 9.02 -27.49
CA MET A 287 14.13 10.45 -27.83
C MET A 287 13.01 11.23 -27.18
N GLU A 288 11.82 10.66 -27.05
CA GLU A 288 10.69 11.29 -26.35
C GLU A 288 11.03 11.57 -24.88
N VAL A 289 11.60 10.58 -24.15
CA VAL A 289 12.09 10.79 -22.78
C VAL A 289 13.11 11.94 -22.72
N TYR A 290 14.08 11.94 -23.64
CA TYR A 290 15.09 13.00 -23.70
C TYR A 290 14.48 14.37 -23.97
N GLN A 291 13.63 14.51 -24.98
CA GLN A 291 13.06 15.81 -25.36
C GLN A 291 12.17 16.40 -24.27
N ILE A 292 11.30 15.59 -23.67
CA ILE A 292 10.43 16.04 -22.57
C ILE A 292 11.26 16.58 -21.41
N SER A 293 12.34 15.88 -21.04
CA SER A 293 13.21 16.28 -19.94
C SER A 293 13.87 17.66 -20.14
N LEU A 294 14.03 18.11 -21.39
CA LEU A 294 14.63 19.41 -21.71
C LEU A 294 13.65 20.58 -21.61
N SER A 295 12.35 20.29 -21.50
CA SER A 295 11.28 21.29 -21.52
C SER A 295 10.18 21.01 -20.52
N LEU A 296 10.49 20.36 -19.39
CA LEU A 296 9.53 20.12 -18.32
C LEU A 296 8.93 21.45 -17.84
N THR A 297 7.60 21.47 -17.71
CA THR A 297 6.90 22.57 -17.05
C THR A 297 6.95 22.40 -15.53
N ASP A 298 6.72 23.48 -14.78
CA ASP A 298 6.65 23.42 -13.31
C ASP A 298 5.60 22.39 -12.83
N GLU A 299 4.48 22.27 -13.56
CA GLU A 299 3.44 21.27 -13.24
C GLU A 299 3.92 19.84 -13.51
N GLN A 300 4.65 19.59 -14.60
CA GLN A 300 5.19 18.26 -14.88
C GLN A 300 6.24 17.84 -13.86
N ILE A 301 7.07 18.78 -13.40
CA ILE A 301 8.02 18.57 -12.29
C ILE A 301 7.23 18.24 -11.02
N HIS A 302 6.20 19.02 -10.69
CA HIS A 302 5.36 18.77 -9.53
C HIS A 302 4.72 17.37 -9.58
N ILE A 303 4.14 16.98 -10.72
CA ILE A 303 3.58 15.63 -10.92
C ILE A 303 4.64 14.54 -10.73
N ALA A 304 5.84 14.72 -11.29
CA ALA A 304 6.93 13.75 -11.13
C ALA A 304 7.28 13.52 -9.66
N HIS A 305 7.38 14.59 -8.88
CA HIS A 305 7.73 14.52 -7.47
C HIS A 305 6.57 14.09 -6.56
N PHE A 306 5.33 14.48 -6.88
CA PHE A 306 4.15 14.04 -6.13
C PHE A 306 4.01 12.52 -6.17
N TRP A 307 4.28 11.89 -7.31
CA TRP A 307 4.22 10.44 -7.46
C TRP A 307 5.59 9.76 -7.30
N ALA A 308 6.60 10.43 -6.72
CA ALA A 308 7.95 9.87 -6.62
C ALA A 308 8.01 8.67 -5.66
N ASP A 309 7.31 8.79 -4.52
CA ASP A 309 7.12 7.75 -3.50
C ASP A 309 8.42 6.99 -3.12
N ASN A 310 9.48 7.76 -2.83
CA ASN A 310 10.79 7.19 -2.53
C ASN A 310 10.81 6.51 -1.15
N PRO A 311 11.51 5.36 -1.00
CA PRO A 311 11.82 4.78 0.30
C PRO A 311 12.57 5.77 1.20
N GLY A 312 12.20 5.85 2.48
CA GLY A 312 12.75 6.85 3.40
C GLY A 312 12.00 8.18 3.40
N GLU A 313 11.25 8.45 2.34
CA GLU A 313 10.42 9.65 2.21
C GLU A 313 8.93 9.33 2.29
N THR A 314 8.49 8.13 1.94
CA THR A 314 7.07 7.73 1.92
C THR A 314 6.93 6.25 2.24
N GLY A 315 5.68 5.78 2.36
CA GLY A 315 5.36 4.35 2.42
C GLY A 315 5.49 3.60 1.09
N THR A 316 6.13 4.20 0.07
CA THR A 316 6.27 3.70 -1.31
C THR A 316 4.95 3.72 -2.12
N PRO A 317 4.95 3.48 -3.44
CA PRO A 317 3.76 3.65 -4.29
C PRO A 317 2.56 2.80 -3.84
N GLY A 318 2.82 1.58 -3.35
CA GLY A 318 1.74 0.75 -2.79
C GLY A 318 1.12 1.38 -1.55
N GLY A 319 1.95 1.99 -0.70
CA GLY A 319 1.50 2.72 0.48
C GLY A 319 0.73 3.99 0.15
N HIS A 320 1.03 4.67 -0.96
CA HIS A 320 0.25 5.80 -1.44
C HIS A 320 -1.20 5.40 -1.70
N TRP A 321 -1.41 4.31 -2.45
CA TRP A 321 -2.75 3.79 -2.71
C TRP A 321 -3.45 3.28 -1.44
N MET A 322 -2.70 2.73 -0.48
CA MET A 322 -3.26 2.38 0.84
C MET A 322 -3.67 3.63 1.65
N LYS A 323 -2.88 4.71 1.63
CA LYS A 323 -3.23 6.00 2.24
C LYS A 323 -4.45 6.62 1.59
N LEU A 324 -4.58 6.51 0.27
CA LEU A 324 -5.77 6.94 -0.44
C LEU A 324 -7.00 6.10 -0.03
N ALA A 325 -6.88 4.77 0.05
CA ALA A 325 -7.96 3.92 0.56
C ALA A 325 -8.38 4.30 2.00
N SER A 326 -7.40 4.53 2.88
CA SER A 326 -7.60 5.05 4.25
C SER A 326 -8.37 6.38 4.25
N GLN A 327 -7.99 7.32 3.39
CA GLN A 327 -8.69 8.60 3.24
C GLN A 327 -10.14 8.43 2.77
N LEU A 328 -10.38 7.52 1.83
CA LEU A 328 -11.72 7.28 1.27
C LEU A 328 -12.68 6.68 2.29
N MET A 329 -12.20 5.88 3.24
CA MET A 329 -13.02 5.36 4.34
C MET A 329 -13.68 6.51 5.11
N THR A 330 -12.90 7.50 5.51
CA THR A 330 -13.39 8.70 6.19
C THR A 330 -14.24 9.56 5.28
N GLN A 331 -13.83 9.77 4.02
CA GLN A 331 -14.55 10.63 3.07
C GLN A 331 -15.96 10.11 2.76
N LEU A 332 -16.11 8.79 2.66
CA LEU A 332 -17.35 8.14 2.25
C LEU A 332 -18.18 7.63 3.43
N GLU A 333 -17.71 7.80 4.66
CA GLU A 333 -18.36 7.30 5.87
C GLU A 333 -18.73 5.80 5.73
N LEU A 334 -17.76 4.99 5.29
CA LEU A 334 -17.93 3.54 5.14
C LEU A 334 -18.36 2.86 6.47
N SER A 335 -18.89 1.65 6.37
CA SER A 335 -19.13 0.79 7.53
C SER A 335 -17.88 -0.05 7.86
N VAL A 336 -17.85 -0.72 9.02
CA VAL A 336 -16.76 -1.65 9.38
C VAL A 336 -16.51 -2.68 8.25
N PRO A 337 -17.52 -3.41 7.74
CA PRO A 337 -17.30 -4.37 6.65
C PRO A 337 -16.69 -3.71 5.41
N GLU A 338 -17.19 -2.53 5.00
CA GLU A 338 -16.72 -1.81 3.83
C GLU A 338 -15.27 -1.31 4.01
N ALA A 339 -14.90 -0.83 5.20
CA ALA A 339 -13.53 -0.41 5.53
C ALA A 339 -12.54 -1.59 5.52
N LEU A 340 -12.94 -2.77 6.02
CA LEU A 340 -12.10 -3.96 5.95
C LEU A 340 -12.00 -4.50 4.50
N GLU A 341 -13.09 -4.44 3.74
CA GLU A 341 -13.14 -4.87 2.34
C GLU A 341 -12.27 -4.00 1.43
N ILE A 342 -12.37 -2.67 1.50
CA ILE A 342 -11.50 -1.77 0.74
C ILE A 342 -10.03 -1.95 1.12
N THR A 343 -9.73 -2.20 2.40
CA THR A 343 -8.37 -2.47 2.88
C THR A 343 -7.81 -3.76 2.28
N LEU A 344 -8.56 -4.86 2.40
CA LEU A 344 -8.14 -6.17 1.90
C LEU A 344 -7.99 -6.14 0.39
N LEU A 345 -9.00 -5.63 -0.33
CA LEU A 345 -8.98 -5.57 -1.79
C LEU A 345 -7.82 -4.74 -2.32
N THR A 346 -7.59 -3.54 -1.76
CA THR A 346 -6.51 -2.65 -2.21
C THR A 346 -5.15 -3.26 -1.91
N SER A 347 -4.95 -3.77 -0.69
CA SER A 347 -3.66 -4.30 -0.25
C SER A 347 -3.24 -5.54 -1.04
N LEU A 348 -4.17 -6.48 -1.30
CA LEU A 348 -3.90 -7.68 -2.09
C LEU A 348 -3.67 -7.36 -3.57
N SER A 349 -4.42 -6.40 -4.12
CA SER A 349 -4.24 -5.95 -5.50
C SER A 349 -2.86 -5.32 -5.73
N VAL A 350 -2.42 -4.49 -4.78
CA VAL A 350 -1.09 -3.88 -4.79
C VAL A 350 -0.01 -4.96 -4.63
N ALA A 351 -0.16 -5.90 -3.69
CA ALA A 351 0.81 -6.97 -3.44
C ALA A 351 1.04 -7.86 -4.68
N ASP A 352 -0.03 -8.39 -5.27
CA ASP A 352 0.06 -9.28 -6.43
C ASP A 352 0.52 -8.54 -7.69
N ALA A 353 0.13 -7.26 -7.86
CA ALA A 353 0.65 -6.42 -8.93
C ALA A 353 2.18 -6.23 -8.84
N PHE A 354 2.72 -6.08 -7.63
CA PHE A 354 4.17 -6.01 -7.43
C PHE A 354 4.86 -7.34 -7.77
N ILE A 355 4.30 -8.49 -7.37
CA ILE A 355 4.84 -9.82 -7.70
C ILE A 355 4.89 -9.99 -9.23
N ALA A 356 3.79 -9.73 -9.93
CA ALA A 356 3.73 -9.88 -11.38
C ALA A 356 4.61 -8.86 -12.13
N CYS A 357 4.65 -7.61 -11.68
CA CYS A 357 5.52 -6.60 -12.25
C CYS A 357 7.00 -6.96 -12.10
N TRP A 358 7.41 -7.44 -10.92
CA TRP A 358 8.80 -7.80 -10.68
C TRP A 358 9.23 -9.08 -11.41
N ASP A 359 8.34 -10.08 -11.56
CA ASP A 359 8.58 -11.21 -12.46
C ASP A 359 8.94 -10.72 -13.86
N ALA A 360 8.10 -9.86 -14.44
CA ALA A 360 8.32 -9.33 -15.78
C ALA A 360 9.63 -8.52 -15.87
N LYS A 361 9.91 -7.65 -14.89
CA LYS A 361 11.12 -6.83 -14.83
C LYS A 361 12.39 -7.67 -14.88
N TYR A 362 12.46 -8.70 -14.06
CA TYR A 362 13.67 -9.53 -13.94
C TYR A 362 13.73 -10.67 -14.96
N ARG A 363 12.64 -10.98 -15.65
CA ARG A 363 12.65 -11.84 -16.85
C ARG A 363 13.09 -11.08 -18.10
N ILE A 364 12.63 -9.84 -18.27
CA ILE A 364 12.90 -9.01 -19.46
C ILE A 364 14.23 -8.26 -19.33
N ASN A 365 14.56 -7.77 -18.13
CA ASN A 365 15.80 -7.04 -17.85
C ASN A 365 16.06 -5.81 -18.73
N LEU A 366 15.03 -5.09 -19.16
CA LEU A 366 15.21 -3.95 -20.05
C LEU A 366 16.01 -2.81 -19.39
N VAL A 367 16.92 -2.22 -20.16
CA VAL A 367 17.76 -1.08 -19.78
C VAL A 367 16.97 0.23 -19.61
N ARG A 368 17.41 1.07 -18.66
CA ARG A 368 16.81 2.38 -18.33
C ARG A 368 17.17 3.46 -19.36
N PRO A 369 16.30 4.50 -19.55
CA PRO A 369 16.58 5.60 -20.49
C PRO A 369 17.93 6.29 -20.23
N LYS A 370 18.27 6.57 -18.96
CA LYS A 370 19.54 7.22 -18.56
C LYS A 370 20.77 6.54 -19.14
N THR A 371 20.83 5.21 -19.10
CA THR A 371 21.97 4.45 -19.63
C THR A 371 22.16 4.71 -21.12
N LEU A 372 21.05 4.77 -21.86
CA LEU A 372 21.02 4.88 -23.31
C LEU A 372 21.26 6.32 -23.77
N ILE A 373 20.58 7.28 -23.15
CA ILE A 373 20.78 8.72 -23.40
C ILE A 373 22.24 9.09 -23.15
N ASN A 374 22.81 8.68 -22.02
CA ASN A 374 24.20 9.03 -21.70
C ASN A 374 25.22 8.35 -22.62
N ARG A 375 24.87 7.21 -23.22
CA ARG A 375 25.77 6.48 -24.11
C ARG A 375 25.79 7.06 -25.52
N TRP A 376 24.64 7.49 -26.05
CA TRP A 376 24.49 7.78 -27.48
C TRP A 376 24.02 9.20 -27.81
N ILE A 377 23.40 9.91 -26.86
CA ILE A 377 22.74 11.19 -27.12
C ILE A 377 23.49 12.31 -26.40
N ASP A 378 23.54 12.26 -25.06
CA ASP A 378 24.11 13.30 -24.22
C ASP A 378 24.75 12.70 -22.94
N PRO A 379 26.08 12.60 -22.86
CA PRO A 379 26.77 11.94 -21.74
C PRO A 379 26.63 12.67 -20.40
N TYR A 380 26.14 13.91 -20.37
CA TYR A 380 25.96 14.69 -19.16
C TYR A 380 24.50 14.79 -18.71
N TRP A 381 23.58 14.18 -19.46
CA TRP A 381 22.17 14.18 -19.13
C TRP A 381 21.89 13.48 -17.79
N GLN A 382 20.90 14.02 -17.08
CA GLN A 382 20.44 13.52 -15.78
C GLN A 382 18.91 13.45 -15.78
N THR A 383 18.39 12.51 -15.01
CA THR A 383 16.95 12.34 -14.78
C THR A 383 16.45 13.33 -13.73
N GLU A 384 15.18 13.73 -13.82
CA GLU A 384 14.54 14.57 -12.80
C GLU A 384 14.38 13.80 -11.47
N LEU A 385 13.98 12.54 -11.55
CA LEU A 385 13.95 11.63 -10.40
C LEU A 385 15.17 10.73 -10.37
N VAL A 386 15.62 10.31 -9.19
CA VAL A 386 16.68 9.31 -9.07
C VAL A 386 16.23 8.01 -9.75
N THR A 387 17.05 7.50 -10.69
CA THR A 387 16.72 6.25 -11.39
C THR A 387 16.75 5.07 -10.41
N PRO A 388 15.63 4.34 -10.23
CA PRO A 388 15.59 3.24 -9.26
C PRO A 388 16.47 2.04 -9.67
N PRO A 389 17.05 1.30 -8.71
CA PRO A 389 18.03 0.24 -8.96
C PRO A 389 17.37 -1.10 -9.36
N PHE A 390 16.53 -1.08 -10.38
CA PHE A 390 15.87 -2.25 -10.95
C PHE A 390 15.53 -2.06 -12.44
N PRO A 391 15.34 -3.15 -13.22
CA PRO A 391 15.02 -3.10 -14.64
C PRO A 391 13.83 -2.23 -15.00
N GLU A 392 13.84 -1.75 -16.24
CA GLU A 392 12.91 -0.74 -16.71
C GLU A 392 11.48 -1.29 -16.90
N TYR A 393 11.31 -2.42 -17.60
CA TYR A 393 10.01 -2.78 -18.14
C TYR A 393 9.28 -3.89 -17.38
N PRO A 394 7.96 -3.77 -17.08
CA PRO A 394 7.11 -2.57 -17.23
C PRO A 394 7.31 -1.59 -16.07
N SER A 395 6.66 -0.42 -16.09
CA SER A 395 6.70 0.52 -14.95
C SER A 395 5.99 -0.06 -13.72
N GLY A 396 6.68 -0.05 -12.57
CA GLY A 396 6.14 -0.53 -11.29
C GLY A 396 5.03 0.36 -10.75
N HIS A 397 5.20 1.69 -10.83
CA HIS A 397 4.16 2.63 -10.45
C HIS A 397 2.90 2.41 -11.30
N SER A 398 3.06 2.33 -12.62
CA SER A 398 1.93 2.13 -13.53
C SER A 398 1.21 0.80 -13.27
N THR A 399 1.94 -0.29 -13.02
CA THR A 399 1.31 -1.60 -12.74
C THR A 399 0.52 -1.58 -11.43
N VAL A 400 1.07 -0.98 -10.38
CA VAL A 400 0.43 -0.91 -9.06
C VAL A 400 -0.74 0.06 -9.06
N SER A 401 -0.58 1.23 -9.65
CA SER A 401 -1.66 2.20 -9.84
C SER A 401 -2.78 1.63 -10.70
N GLY A 402 -2.44 0.87 -11.75
CA GLY A 402 -3.40 0.16 -12.58
C GLY A 402 -4.27 -0.79 -11.76
N ALA A 403 -3.65 -1.63 -10.94
CA ALA A 403 -4.36 -2.61 -10.12
C ALA A 403 -5.18 -1.97 -9.00
N ALA A 404 -4.61 -0.98 -8.29
CA ALA A 404 -5.28 -0.29 -7.20
C ALA A 404 -6.48 0.52 -7.70
N ALA A 405 -6.30 1.35 -8.73
CA ALA A 405 -7.40 2.15 -9.29
C ALA A 405 -8.52 1.27 -9.85
N THR A 406 -8.18 0.16 -10.53
CA THR A 406 -9.18 -0.79 -11.03
C THR A 406 -10.01 -1.39 -9.90
N SER A 407 -9.35 -1.78 -8.81
CA SER A 407 -10.03 -2.45 -7.69
C SER A 407 -10.86 -1.48 -6.87
N LEU A 408 -10.38 -0.25 -6.66
CA LEU A 408 -11.14 0.82 -6.02
C LEU A 408 -12.36 1.22 -6.86
N THR A 409 -12.23 1.34 -8.19
CA THR A 409 -13.37 1.62 -9.07
C THR A 409 -14.37 0.45 -9.06
N ALA A 410 -13.91 -0.81 -9.02
CA ALA A 410 -14.81 -1.96 -8.94
C ALA A 410 -15.66 -1.94 -7.66
N LEU A 411 -15.04 -1.59 -6.53
CA LEU A 411 -15.69 -1.58 -5.22
C LEU A 411 -16.57 -0.33 -5.00
N LEU A 412 -16.06 0.85 -5.30
CA LEU A 412 -16.68 2.13 -4.93
C LEU A 412 -17.38 2.83 -6.11
N GLY A 413 -17.16 2.37 -7.34
CA GLY A 413 -17.54 3.09 -8.55
C GLY A 413 -16.65 4.32 -8.81
N GLU A 414 -17.11 5.20 -9.69
CA GLU A 414 -16.43 6.46 -9.98
C GLU A 414 -16.68 7.48 -8.88
N VAL A 415 -15.68 7.66 -8.01
CA VAL A 415 -15.71 8.64 -6.91
C VAL A 415 -14.67 9.73 -7.17
N PRO A 416 -15.05 11.01 -7.22
CA PRO A 416 -14.09 12.11 -7.21
C PRO A 416 -13.51 12.30 -5.80
N PHE A 417 -12.23 12.63 -5.73
CA PHE A 417 -11.53 12.82 -4.45
C PHE A 417 -10.42 13.86 -4.58
N VAL A 418 -9.88 14.27 -3.44
CA VAL A 418 -8.68 15.11 -3.37
C VAL A 418 -7.62 14.31 -2.64
N ASP A 419 -6.56 13.91 -3.32
CA ASP A 419 -5.46 13.17 -2.73
C ASP A 419 -4.65 14.06 -1.78
N ARG A 420 -4.65 13.71 -0.50
CA ARG A 420 -3.95 14.41 0.58
C ARG A 420 -2.79 13.60 1.13
N THR A 421 -2.34 12.54 0.45
CA THR A 421 -1.25 11.65 0.92
C THR A 421 0.04 12.42 1.25
N HIS A 422 0.27 13.55 0.57
CA HIS A 422 1.41 14.43 0.81
C HIS A 422 1.04 15.77 1.43
N GLU A 423 -0.22 16.01 1.79
CA GLU A 423 -0.61 17.25 2.44
C GLU A 423 0.15 17.40 3.78
N ASN A 424 0.68 18.61 4.03
CA ASN A 424 1.55 18.91 5.17
C ASN A 424 2.88 18.13 5.20
N ARG A 425 3.19 17.37 4.16
CA ARG A 425 4.46 16.66 3.96
C ARG A 425 5.17 17.26 2.75
N PHE A 426 6.48 17.53 2.88
CA PHE A 426 7.33 18.02 1.78
C PHE A 426 6.89 19.33 1.09
N GLY A 427 5.84 20.00 1.57
CA GLY A 427 5.30 21.20 0.95
C GLY A 427 4.47 20.97 -0.31
N TYR A 428 4.02 19.73 -0.56
CA TYR A 428 3.11 19.45 -1.68
C TYR A 428 1.68 19.85 -1.36
N GLU A 429 0.99 20.36 -2.37
CA GLU A 429 -0.44 20.66 -2.29
C GLU A 429 -1.26 19.38 -2.54
N ALA A 430 -2.46 19.32 -1.95
CA ALA A 430 -3.39 18.23 -2.21
C ALA A 430 -3.87 18.26 -3.67
N ARG A 431 -4.00 17.10 -4.32
CA ARG A 431 -4.28 16.99 -5.76
C ARG A 431 -5.70 16.47 -6.04
N PRO A 432 -6.57 17.21 -6.73
CA PRO A 432 -7.92 16.75 -7.06
C PRO A 432 -7.90 15.78 -8.24
N PHE A 433 -8.71 14.73 -8.17
CA PHE A 433 -8.95 13.78 -9.25
C PHE A 433 -10.45 13.52 -9.41
N GLY A 434 -10.92 13.43 -10.65
CA GLY A 434 -12.28 13.07 -10.99
C GLY A 434 -12.56 11.57 -10.87
N SER A 435 -11.53 10.73 -10.96
CA SER A 435 -11.64 9.27 -10.82
C SER A 435 -10.31 8.63 -10.39
N PHE A 436 -10.37 7.39 -9.90
CA PHE A 436 -9.17 6.60 -9.63
C PHE A 436 -8.35 6.32 -10.90
N ALA A 437 -9.02 6.17 -12.04
CA ALA A 437 -8.35 5.97 -13.33
C ALA A 437 -7.51 7.19 -13.72
N GLU A 438 -8.00 8.41 -13.48
CA GLU A 438 -7.27 9.65 -13.71
C GLU A 438 -6.02 9.74 -12.82
N ALA A 439 -6.14 9.45 -11.52
CA ALA A 439 -5.00 9.40 -10.61
C ALA A 439 -3.97 8.33 -11.04
N GLY A 440 -4.43 7.16 -11.48
CA GLY A 440 -3.57 6.11 -12.00
C GLY A 440 -2.82 6.52 -13.27
N GLN A 441 -3.48 7.24 -14.19
CA GLN A 441 -2.85 7.79 -15.39
C GLN A 441 -1.82 8.86 -15.06
N GLU A 442 -2.11 9.78 -14.14
CA GLU A 442 -1.15 10.79 -13.71
C GLU A 442 0.07 10.13 -13.03
N ALA A 443 -0.15 9.13 -12.18
CA ALA A 443 0.93 8.34 -11.58
C ALA A 443 1.81 7.65 -12.63
N ALA A 444 1.22 7.14 -13.72
CA ALA A 444 1.98 6.56 -14.83
C ALA A 444 2.76 7.63 -15.60
N HIS A 445 2.14 8.76 -15.95
CA HIS A 445 2.78 9.89 -16.64
C HIS A 445 3.94 10.49 -15.86
N SER A 446 3.82 10.55 -14.52
CA SER A 446 4.86 11.07 -13.64
C SER A 446 6.24 10.44 -13.89
N ARG A 447 6.27 9.19 -14.34
CA ARG A 447 7.51 8.44 -14.56
C ARG A 447 8.22 8.84 -15.85
N LEU A 448 7.45 9.30 -16.84
CA LEU A 448 7.98 9.93 -18.05
C LEU A 448 8.56 11.30 -17.72
N TYR A 449 7.83 12.12 -16.95
CA TYR A 449 8.33 13.41 -16.46
C TYR A 449 9.57 13.27 -15.59
N GLY A 450 9.64 12.21 -14.78
CA GLY A 450 10.82 11.85 -14.01
C GLY A 450 12.04 11.42 -14.83
N GLY A 451 11.87 11.16 -16.14
CA GLY A 451 12.93 10.71 -17.05
C GLY A 451 13.35 9.25 -16.89
N ILE A 452 12.59 8.44 -16.15
CA ILE A 452 13.03 7.12 -15.67
C ILE A 452 12.33 5.93 -16.34
N HIS A 453 11.26 6.19 -17.11
CA HIS A 453 10.52 5.17 -17.86
C HIS A 453 10.22 5.61 -19.28
N TYR A 454 10.21 4.66 -20.22
CA TYR A 454 9.71 4.87 -21.57
C TYR A 454 8.17 4.96 -21.57
N PRO A 455 7.55 5.68 -22.53
CA PRO A 455 6.09 5.71 -22.68
C PRO A 455 5.44 4.31 -22.71
N MET A 456 6.03 3.33 -23.42
CA MET A 456 5.49 1.96 -23.45
C MET A 456 5.44 1.31 -22.07
N ALA A 457 6.42 1.58 -21.20
CA ALA A 457 6.50 0.96 -19.89
C ALA A 457 5.38 1.48 -18.98
N ASN A 458 4.99 2.73 -19.17
CA ASN A 458 3.90 3.36 -18.43
C ASN A 458 2.53 2.84 -18.91
N GLN A 459 2.28 2.88 -20.22
CA GLN A 459 1.02 2.42 -20.80
C GLN A 459 0.79 0.92 -20.53
N ASN A 460 1.78 0.09 -20.89
CA ASN A 460 1.65 -1.35 -20.77
C ASN A 460 1.69 -1.80 -19.30
N GLY A 461 2.29 -0.98 -18.42
CA GLY A 461 2.19 -1.15 -16.98
C GLY A 461 0.76 -0.94 -16.48
N LEU A 462 0.09 0.14 -16.86
CA LEU A 462 -1.32 0.38 -16.50
C LEU A 462 -2.22 -0.78 -16.94
N GLU A 463 -2.10 -1.22 -18.20
CA GLU A 463 -2.90 -2.34 -18.72
C GLU A 463 -2.60 -3.65 -17.99
N HIS A 464 -1.34 -3.89 -17.64
CA HIS A 464 -0.96 -5.07 -16.85
C HIS A 464 -1.61 -5.02 -15.46
N GLY A 465 -1.56 -3.87 -14.80
CA GLY A 465 -2.20 -3.63 -13.51
C GLY A 465 -3.72 -3.79 -13.58
N GLU A 466 -4.36 -3.23 -14.60
CA GLU A 466 -5.80 -3.32 -14.83
C GLU A 466 -6.26 -4.78 -14.88
N ARG A 467 -5.57 -5.62 -15.67
CA ARG A 467 -5.92 -7.04 -15.81
C ARG A 467 -5.79 -7.81 -14.49
N ILE A 468 -4.79 -7.48 -13.68
CA ILE A 468 -4.60 -8.07 -12.34
C ILE A 468 -5.71 -7.61 -11.40
N GLY A 469 -5.94 -6.30 -11.30
CA GLY A 469 -6.96 -5.71 -10.42
C GLY A 469 -8.37 -6.25 -10.72
N ARG A 470 -8.72 -6.41 -12.01
CA ARG A 470 -9.99 -7.01 -12.43
C ARG A 470 -10.19 -8.42 -11.86
N VAL A 471 -9.19 -9.29 -12.01
CA VAL A 471 -9.29 -10.68 -11.56
C VAL A 471 -9.33 -10.75 -10.04
N ILE A 472 -8.57 -9.91 -9.35
CA ILE A 472 -8.57 -9.87 -7.88
C ILE A 472 -9.92 -9.38 -7.37
N ALA A 473 -10.44 -8.26 -7.88
CA ALA A 473 -11.77 -7.75 -7.52
C ALA A 473 -12.86 -8.80 -7.77
N GLN A 474 -12.86 -9.42 -8.95
CA GLN A 474 -13.83 -10.48 -9.28
C GLN A 474 -13.78 -11.64 -8.29
N ARG A 475 -12.59 -12.18 -8.00
CA ARG A 475 -12.44 -13.36 -7.13
C ARG A 475 -12.75 -13.02 -5.68
N LEU A 476 -12.22 -11.92 -5.17
CA LEU A 476 -12.32 -11.52 -3.78
C LEU A 476 -13.74 -11.12 -3.40
N LEU A 477 -14.37 -10.21 -4.16
CA LEU A 477 -15.73 -9.75 -3.86
C LEU A 477 -16.74 -10.89 -4.01
N SER A 478 -16.56 -11.78 -5.01
CA SER A 478 -17.43 -12.96 -5.12
C SER A 478 -17.30 -13.91 -3.94
N HIS A 479 -16.07 -14.10 -3.45
CA HIS A 479 -15.80 -15.01 -2.34
C HIS A 479 -16.33 -14.46 -1.02
N MET A 480 -16.03 -13.19 -0.71
CA MET A 480 -16.37 -12.56 0.57
C MET A 480 -17.87 -12.43 0.78
N HIS A 481 -18.62 -12.01 -0.24
CA HIS A 481 -20.09 -11.96 -0.17
C HIS A 481 -20.74 -13.32 -0.42
N GLY A 482 -19.99 -14.27 -0.97
CA GLY A 482 -20.46 -15.63 -1.18
C GLY A 482 -21.45 -15.81 -2.31
N GLU A 483 -21.51 -14.83 -3.22
CA GLU A 483 -22.32 -14.78 -4.42
C GLU A 483 -21.48 -14.28 -5.60
N SER A 484 -21.96 -14.45 -6.84
CA SER A 484 -21.17 -14.02 -8.01
C SER A 484 -21.19 -12.50 -8.15
N PHE A 485 -20.06 -11.83 -7.93
CA PHE A 485 -19.88 -10.42 -8.29
C PHE A 485 -19.91 -10.27 -9.82
N GLN A 486 -20.59 -9.25 -10.36
CA GLN A 486 -20.67 -9.00 -11.81
C GLN A 486 -19.77 -7.82 -12.17
N LEU A 487 -18.48 -8.05 -12.37
CA LEU A 487 -17.49 -6.97 -12.55
C LEU A 487 -17.82 -6.02 -13.71
N GLU A 488 -18.44 -6.52 -14.78
CA GLU A 488 -18.81 -5.74 -15.97
C GLU A 488 -19.90 -4.70 -15.70
N GLU A 489 -20.65 -4.82 -14.60
CA GLU A 489 -21.60 -3.80 -14.16
C GLU A 489 -20.91 -2.60 -13.47
N HIS A 490 -19.65 -2.77 -13.06
CA HIS A 490 -18.87 -1.80 -12.28
C HIS A 490 -17.68 -1.20 -13.04
N LEU A 491 -17.15 -1.90 -14.05
CA LEU A 491 -15.97 -1.46 -14.80
C LEU A 491 -16.22 -1.45 -16.32
N SER A 492 -15.98 -0.30 -16.95
CA SER A 492 -15.81 -0.20 -18.40
C SER A 492 -14.50 -0.87 -18.84
N GLU A 493 -14.41 -1.38 -20.08
CA GLU A 493 -13.18 -1.93 -20.65
C GLU A 493 -12.84 -1.25 -22.00
N PRO A 494 -11.63 -0.67 -22.18
CA PRO A 494 -10.57 -0.51 -21.17
C PRO A 494 -10.91 0.57 -20.12
N LEU A 495 -10.35 0.44 -18.91
CA LEU A 495 -10.49 1.46 -17.86
C LEU A 495 -9.56 2.66 -18.11
N PHE A 496 -8.33 2.38 -18.56
CA PHE A 496 -7.34 3.42 -18.83
C PHE A 496 -7.37 3.84 -20.29
N GLU A 497 -7.36 5.15 -20.52
CA GLU A 497 -7.17 5.68 -21.86
C GLU A 497 -5.72 5.48 -22.30
N PRO A 498 -5.45 5.35 -23.62
CA PRO A 498 -4.10 5.43 -24.12
C PRO A 498 -3.46 6.75 -23.67
N ILE A 499 -2.32 6.66 -23.01
CA ILE A 499 -1.47 7.80 -22.64
C ILE A 499 -1.22 8.64 -23.91
N PRO A 500 -1.73 9.88 -23.98
CA PRO A 500 -1.52 10.72 -25.15
C PRO A 500 -0.02 11.05 -25.26
N PRO A 501 0.50 11.20 -26.50
CA PRO A 501 1.84 11.73 -26.66
C PRO A 501 1.90 13.13 -26.01
N PRO A 502 2.98 13.47 -25.30
CA PRO A 502 3.09 14.72 -24.57
C PRO A 502 3.05 15.92 -25.54
N ASP A 503 2.47 17.01 -25.08
CA ASP A 503 2.49 18.31 -25.77
C ASP A 503 3.92 18.88 -25.77
N TRP A 504 4.77 18.45 -26.71
CA TRP A 504 6.03 19.12 -27.00
C TRP A 504 6.04 19.63 -28.44
N ASP A 505 6.62 20.82 -28.64
CA ASP A 505 6.66 21.49 -29.94
C ASP A 505 7.59 20.73 -30.91
N PRO A 506 7.08 20.10 -31.98
CA PRO A 506 7.91 19.39 -32.95
C PRO A 506 8.89 20.30 -33.72
N GLU A 507 8.71 21.63 -33.68
CA GLU A 507 9.66 22.61 -34.22
C GLU A 507 10.86 22.87 -33.31
N PHE A 508 10.89 22.34 -32.08
CA PHE A 508 12.07 22.37 -31.20
C PHE A 508 13.24 21.47 -31.68
N ARG A 509 13.22 21.05 -32.95
CA ARG A 509 14.36 20.43 -33.64
C ARG A 509 15.55 21.39 -33.65
N LEU A 510 16.56 21.03 -32.86
CA LEU A 510 17.98 21.36 -33.10
C LEU A 510 18.37 22.84 -33.03
N ALA A 511 17.81 23.62 -32.10
CA ALA A 511 18.43 24.89 -31.67
C ALA A 511 19.37 24.65 -30.46
N GLY A 512 20.23 23.64 -30.54
CA GLY A 512 21.00 23.16 -29.38
C GLY A 512 22.36 22.55 -29.69
N GLN A 513 22.94 22.78 -30.88
CA GLN A 513 24.39 22.66 -31.01
C GLN A 513 25.02 23.91 -30.38
N ARG A 514 25.42 23.83 -29.12
CA ARG A 514 26.44 24.77 -28.60
C ARG A 514 27.83 24.28 -29.06
N PRO A 515 28.71 25.21 -29.46
CA PRO A 515 29.98 24.91 -30.13
C PRO A 515 31.00 24.17 -29.27
#